data_AF-A0A379E8F7-F1
#
_entry.id   AF-A0A379E8F7-F1
#
_cell.length_a   1.000
_cell.length_b   1.000
_cell.length_c   1.000
_cell.angle_alpha   90.00
_cell.angle_beta   90.00
_cell.angle_gamma   90.00
#
_symmetry.space_group_name_H-M   'P 1'
#
loop_
_entity.id
_entity.type
_entity.pdbx_description
1 polymer ?
#
loop_
_entity_poly.entity_id
_entity_poly.type
_entity_poly.pdbx_seq_one_letter_code
_entity_poly.pdbx_strand_id
1 'polypeptide(L)'
;MSTLRHIMQVLHRVIGVIAGILLTIWFISGLVLIYKPFPAATEKEQIAHSAMLDPSDLQPMDSVWQISTGLSGKVQAAWMVNEFGRNTWHIKSEDREIKRISSGDISTEAVTAEDCDFVARQWCDAPVVRIDTLQRRDQWTMYTRYLNNLPMLLYRFGDKSKTWVYVDSKTAQVVQQSTRAERLWSWFGSIPHKFYFRPLREHTQTWISVLSICAALAALDILLGFVLGVRLLVIRRRRTGRWGSPYRRKSYYWHHVLGLIFGIFLFAWAFSGAVALQKIPDWVVGGKNSMHISADKIYGRSFHLADYRLDYRDLFIHYNNIKRIDWLHVAEIPFYKITTADSTYFVDASAVEKPKPLNISKQQWTKVVKRIHGTDVPISVKLLEDYDRYYLSAFGALPLPVYRFEVEDGNGSLYYFNPANGDYRYLDQKRKVKRWIFSELHFLQYKLLIKYPAVWAIVIWFLVLGCIVASLTGVWLSFVYLKRSVKKYRKKK
;
A
#
# COMPACT_ATOMS: atom_id res chain seq x y z
N MET A 1 -32.35 31.00 16.11
CA MET A 1 -31.97 29.64 16.59
C MET A 1 -32.90 28.50 16.14
N SER A 2 -34.20 28.70 15.83
CA SER A 2 -35.10 27.62 15.38
C SER A 2 -34.77 27.09 13.98
N THR A 3 -34.41 27.99 13.06
CA THR A 3 -34.12 27.68 11.65
C THR A 3 -32.91 26.77 11.48
N LEU A 4 -31.77 27.08 12.12
CA LEU A 4 -30.57 26.25 12.07
C LEU A 4 -30.84 24.80 12.54
N ARG A 5 -31.65 24.64 13.58
CA ARG A 5 -32.01 23.31 14.11
C ARG A 5 -32.85 22.52 13.12
N HIS A 6 -33.81 23.19 12.50
CA HIS A 6 -34.64 22.58 11.49
C HIS A 6 -33.78 22.12 10.30
N ILE A 7 -32.86 22.98 9.85
CA ILE A 7 -31.90 22.66 8.79
C ILE A 7 -31.06 21.42 9.18
N MET A 8 -30.44 21.39 10.36
CA MET A 8 -29.65 20.23 10.81
C MET A 8 -30.47 18.93 10.82
N GLN A 9 -31.72 18.97 11.29
CA GLN A 9 -32.60 17.79 11.32
C GLN A 9 -32.98 17.33 9.92
N VAL A 10 -33.28 18.27 9.01
CA VAL A 10 -33.60 17.97 7.62
C VAL A 10 -32.39 17.38 6.90
N LEU A 11 -31.22 18.02 7.03
CA LEU A 11 -29.96 17.54 6.45
C LEU A 11 -29.63 16.14 6.95
N HIS A 12 -29.66 15.91 8.27
CA HIS A 12 -29.35 14.61 8.84
C HIS A 12 -30.30 13.51 8.31
N ARG A 13 -31.59 13.83 8.18
CA ARG A 13 -32.58 12.88 7.67
C ARG A 13 -32.41 12.59 6.18
N VAL A 14 -32.07 13.59 5.37
CA VAL A 14 -31.97 13.45 3.91
C VAL A 14 -30.65 12.79 3.51
N ILE A 15 -29.54 13.29 4.05
CA ILE A 15 -28.20 12.74 3.78
C ILE A 15 -28.06 11.37 4.42
N GLY A 16 -28.59 11.18 5.64
CA GLY A 16 -28.50 9.93 6.39
C GLY A 16 -29.08 8.69 5.70
N VAL A 17 -30.01 8.83 4.74
CA VAL A 17 -30.49 7.69 3.96
C VAL A 17 -29.36 7.13 3.08
N ILE A 18 -28.74 8.01 2.29
CA ILE A 18 -27.69 7.66 1.34
C ILE A 18 -26.42 7.29 2.10
N ALA A 19 -26.04 8.11 3.10
CA ALA A 19 -24.88 7.85 3.95
C ALA A 19 -25.04 6.53 4.72
N GLY A 20 -26.23 6.21 5.24
CA GLY A 20 -26.48 4.96 5.96
C GLY A 20 -26.28 3.72 5.08
N ILE A 21 -26.79 3.74 3.84
CA ILE A 21 -26.60 2.64 2.87
C ILE A 21 -25.12 2.51 2.52
N LEU A 22 -24.49 3.63 2.16
CA LEU A 22 -23.08 3.68 1.77
C LEU A 22 -22.18 3.18 2.90
N LEU A 23 -22.35 3.67 4.11
CA LEU A 23 -21.56 3.24 5.28
C LEU A 23 -21.78 1.76 5.58
N THR A 24 -23.02 1.26 5.49
CA THR A 24 -23.29 -0.18 5.70
C THR A 24 -22.51 -1.04 4.71
N ILE A 25 -22.61 -0.73 3.41
CA ILE A 25 -21.87 -1.45 2.36
C ILE A 25 -20.36 -1.29 2.59
N TRP A 26 -19.91 -0.09 2.93
CA TRP A 26 -18.52 0.25 3.14
C TRP A 26 -17.88 -0.52 4.31
N PHE A 27 -18.57 -0.64 5.45
CA PHE A 27 -18.09 -1.41 6.61
C PHE A 27 -18.08 -2.92 6.35
N ILE A 28 -19.14 -3.46 5.74
CA ILE A 28 -19.19 -4.89 5.37
C ILE A 28 -18.04 -5.21 4.42
N SER A 29 -17.84 -4.37 3.40
CA SER A 29 -16.77 -4.57 2.42
C SER A 29 -15.38 -4.33 2.98
N GLY A 30 -15.22 -3.42 3.94
CA GLY A 30 -13.98 -3.23 4.68
C GLY A 30 -13.57 -4.48 5.45
N LEU A 31 -14.54 -5.16 6.06
CA LEU A 31 -14.30 -6.42 6.78
C LEU A 31 -13.85 -7.53 5.82
N VAL A 32 -14.50 -7.66 4.66
CA VAL A 32 -14.08 -8.61 3.62
C VAL A 32 -12.67 -8.29 3.12
N LEU A 33 -12.37 -7.01 2.87
CA LEU A 33 -11.08 -6.53 2.37
C LEU A 33 -9.90 -6.90 3.29
N ILE A 34 -10.11 -6.93 4.62
CA ILE A 34 -9.07 -7.33 5.58
C ILE A 34 -8.55 -8.74 5.31
N TYR A 35 -9.44 -9.65 4.90
CA TYR A 35 -9.11 -11.07 4.69
C TYR A 35 -8.91 -11.43 3.22
N LYS A 36 -9.54 -10.69 2.31
CA LYS A 36 -9.54 -10.92 0.86
C LYS A 36 -9.20 -9.61 0.14
N PRO A 37 -7.89 -9.28 0.05
CA PRO A 37 -7.45 -8.07 -0.64
C PRO A 37 -7.74 -8.16 -2.14
N PHE A 38 -7.58 -7.03 -2.83
CA PHE A 38 -7.66 -6.99 -4.29
C PHE A 38 -6.52 -7.83 -4.88
N PRO A 39 -6.77 -8.64 -5.93
CA PRO A 39 -5.75 -9.48 -6.54
C PRO A 39 -4.59 -8.62 -7.07
N ALA A 40 -3.38 -9.12 -6.87
CA ALA A 40 -2.13 -8.44 -7.21
C ALA A 40 -1.02 -9.48 -7.38
N ALA A 41 -0.23 -9.37 -8.46
CA ALA A 41 0.96 -10.18 -8.63
C ALA A 41 2.02 -9.64 -7.66
N THR A 42 2.11 -10.24 -6.47
CA THR A 42 3.00 -9.76 -5.41
C THR A 42 4.45 -10.03 -5.76
N GLU A 43 5.37 -9.24 -5.23
CA GLU A 43 6.82 -9.47 -5.41
C GLU A 43 7.21 -10.89 -4.98
N LYS A 44 6.62 -11.39 -3.89
CA LYS A 44 6.81 -12.76 -3.42
C LYS A 44 6.37 -13.80 -4.45
N GLU A 45 5.21 -13.62 -5.08
CA GLU A 45 4.75 -14.53 -6.14
C GLU A 45 5.62 -14.42 -7.39
N GLN A 46 6.02 -13.19 -7.78
CA GLN A 46 6.93 -12.99 -8.90
C GLN A 46 8.25 -13.74 -8.71
N ILE A 47 8.84 -13.65 -7.52
CA ILE A 47 10.05 -14.41 -7.15
C ILE A 47 9.74 -15.92 -7.10
N ALA A 48 8.60 -16.33 -6.53
CA ALA A 48 8.23 -17.74 -6.44
C ALA A 48 8.12 -18.40 -7.84
N HIS A 49 7.59 -17.67 -8.82
CA HIS A 49 7.43 -18.14 -10.19
C HIS A 49 8.63 -17.87 -11.11
N SER A 50 9.63 -17.07 -10.68
CA SER A 50 10.82 -16.84 -11.51
C SER A 50 11.73 -18.07 -11.55
N ALA A 51 12.43 -18.24 -12.68
CA ALA A 51 13.44 -19.27 -12.83
C ALA A 51 14.66 -19.01 -11.94
N MET A 52 15.43 -20.07 -11.66
CA MET A 52 16.71 -19.98 -10.98
C MET A 52 17.79 -19.48 -11.95
N LEU A 53 18.78 -18.77 -11.42
CA LEU A 53 20.00 -18.44 -12.15
C LEU A 53 20.80 -19.71 -12.42
N ASP A 54 21.34 -19.83 -13.62
CA ASP A 54 22.18 -20.97 -14.01
C ASP A 54 23.65 -20.71 -13.62
N PRO A 55 24.26 -21.49 -12.72
CA PRO A 55 25.65 -21.30 -12.32
C PRO A 55 26.67 -21.53 -13.45
N SER A 56 26.29 -22.27 -14.51
CA SER A 56 27.15 -22.49 -15.68
C SER A 56 27.20 -21.28 -16.61
N ASP A 57 26.26 -20.35 -16.43
CA ASP A 57 26.02 -19.20 -17.30
C ASP A 57 26.43 -17.88 -16.64
N LEU A 58 27.58 -17.88 -15.95
CA LEU A 58 28.09 -16.75 -15.16
C LEU A 58 29.30 -16.08 -15.82
N GLN A 59 29.16 -14.78 -16.09
CA GLN A 59 30.20 -13.96 -16.73
C GLN A 59 31.03 -13.15 -15.71
N PRO A 60 32.33 -12.90 -15.94
CA PRO A 60 33.09 -11.98 -15.11
C PRO A 60 32.44 -10.58 -15.06
N MET A 61 32.48 -9.95 -13.89
CA MET A 61 31.81 -8.67 -13.66
C MET A 61 32.39 -7.52 -14.53
N ASP A 62 33.70 -7.53 -14.78
CA ASP A 62 34.36 -6.56 -15.66
C ASP A 62 33.85 -6.63 -17.09
N SER A 63 33.66 -7.85 -17.62
CA SER A 63 33.15 -8.07 -18.97
C SER A 63 31.77 -7.46 -19.13
N VAL A 64 30.90 -7.59 -18.10
CA VAL A 64 29.55 -7.02 -18.06
C VAL A 64 29.59 -5.49 -18.05
N TRP A 65 30.47 -4.91 -17.24
CA TRP A 65 30.55 -3.46 -17.01
C TRP A 65 31.27 -2.69 -18.11
N GLN A 66 32.23 -3.30 -18.81
CA GLN A 66 32.89 -2.65 -19.96
C GLN A 66 31.89 -2.20 -21.03
N ILE A 67 30.79 -2.93 -21.23
CA ILE A 67 29.73 -2.52 -22.18
C ILE A 67 28.81 -1.44 -21.59
N SER A 68 28.69 -1.36 -20.26
CA SER A 68 27.97 -0.26 -19.60
C SER A 68 28.63 1.10 -19.84
N THR A 69 29.91 1.14 -20.22
CA THR A 69 30.61 2.39 -20.60
C THR A 69 30.05 3.05 -21.86
N GLY A 70 29.26 2.32 -22.67
CA GLY A 70 28.49 2.86 -23.79
C GLY A 70 27.15 3.51 -23.39
N LEU A 71 26.82 3.55 -22.10
CA LEU A 71 25.71 4.33 -21.57
C LEU A 71 26.17 5.78 -21.35
N SER A 72 25.44 6.72 -21.92
CA SER A 72 25.43 8.08 -21.40
C SER A 72 24.76 8.07 -20.01
N GLY A 73 25.36 8.77 -19.05
CA GLY A 73 24.82 8.90 -17.69
C GLY A 73 25.35 7.88 -16.67
N LYS A 74 25.01 8.12 -15.40
CA LYS A 74 25.45 7.29 -14.27
C LYS A 74 24.54 6.07 -14.12
N VAL A 75 25.14 4.90 -13.92
CA VAL A 75 24.38 3.68 -13.56
C VAL A 75 23.71 3.90 -12.19
N GLN A 76 22.40 3.66 -12.14
CA GLN A 76 21.53 3.85 -10.98
C GLN A 76 21.13 2.54 -10.30
N ALA A 77 21.10 1.43 -11.04
CA ALA A 77 20.79 0.11 -10.52
C ALA A 77 21.29 -0.98 -11.48
N ALA A 78 21.67 -2.14 -10.94
CA ALA A 78 21.95 -3.33 -11.74
C ALA A 78 21.41 -4.58 -11.03
N TRP A 79 20.85 -5.52 -11.79
CA TRP A 79 20.38 -6.80 -11.27
C TRP A 79 20.50 -7.90 -12.32
N MET A 80 20.56 -9.15 -11.87
CA MET A 80 20.56 -10.34 -12.71
C MET A 80 19.35 -11.21 -12.38
N VAL A 81 18.69 -11.68 -13.41
CA VAL A 81 17.56 -12.62 -13.36
C VAL A 81 17.70 -13.65 -14.47
N ASN A 82 17.04 -14.80 -14.33
CA ASN A 82 16.91 -15.73 -15.45
C ASN A 82 15.69 -15.33 -16.29
N GLU A 83 15.93 -14.82 -17.51
CA GLU A 83 14.89 -14.54 -18.50
C GLU A 83 14.99 -15.59 -19.61
N PHE A 84 13.87 -16.30 -19.85
CA PHE A 84 13.75 -17.28 -20.95
C PHE A 84 14.82 -18.39 -20.93
N GLY A 85 15.23 -18.82 -19.73
CA GLY A 85 16.22 -19.90 -19.55
C GLY A 85 17.68 -19.43 -19.62
N ARG A 86 17.95 -18.13 -19.72
CA ARG A 86 19.30 -17.56 -19.76
C ARG A 86 19.49 -16.54 -18.64
N ASN A 87 20.71 -16.42 -18.12
CA ASN A 87 21.01 -15.36 -17.16
C ASN A 87 21.11 -14.02 -17.91
N THR A 88 20.24 -13.09 -17.54
CA THR A 88 20.15 -11.76 -18.12
C THR A 88 20.47 -10.70 -17.07
N TRP A 89 21.44 -9.86 -17.41
CA TRP A 89 21.79 -8.65 -16.67
C TRP A 89 20.94 -7.49 -17.12
N HIS A 90 20.39 -6.77 -16.16
CA HIS A 90 19.73 -5.50 -16.38
C HIS A 90 20.57 -4.40 -15.74
N ILE A 91 20.91 -3.39 -16.54
CA ILE A 91 21.67 -2.22 -16.10
C ILE A 91 20.85 -0.99 -16.42
N LYS A 92 20.43 -0.28 -15.38
CA LYS A 92 19.64 0.94 -15.50
C LYS A 92 20.52 2.17 -15.30
N SER A 93 20.61 3.00 -16.33
CA SER A 93 21.20 4.35 -16.28
C SER A 93 20.11 5.42 -16.17
N GLU A 94 20.52 6.68 -16.03
CA GLU A 94 19.65 7.86 -16.12
C GLU A 94 18.84 7.90 -17.42
N ASP A 95 19.43 7.49 -18.54
CA ASP A 95 18.83 7.63 -19.87
C ASP A 95 18.01 6.42 -20.31
N ARG A 96 18.49 5.20 -20.01
CA ARG A 96 17.87 3.95 -20.46
C ARG A 96 18.26 2.74 -19.61
N GLU A 97 17.50 1.67 -19.76
CA GLU A 97 17.83 0.32 -19.27
C GLU A 97 18.41 -0.50 -20.43
N ILE A 98 19.50 -1.22 -20.18
CA ILE A 98 20.09 -2.19 -21.11
C ILE A 98 19.95 -3.59 -20.52
N LYS A 99 19.54 -4.54 -21.36
CA LYS A 99 19.54 -5.97 -21.07
C LYS A 99 20.72 -6.64 -21.76
N ARG A 100 21.40 -7.54 -21.06
CA ARG A 100 22.54 -8.28 -21.59
C ARG A 100 22.47 -9.74 -21.20
N ILE A 101 22.59 -10.62 -22.19
CA ILE A 101 22.64 -12.06 -21.97
C ILE A 101 24.08 -12.50 -21.71
N SER A 102 24.23 -13.69 -21.15
CA SER A 102 25.52 -14.29 -20.79
C SER A 102 26.52 -14.46 -21.94
N SER A 103 26.08 -14.55 -23.21
CA SER A 103 27.00 -14.58 -24.37
C SER A 103 27.83 -13.31 -24.50
N GLY A 104 27.49 -12.27 -23.75
CA GLY A 104 28.14 -10.97 -23.81
C GLY A 104 27.46 -10.02 -24.79
N ASP A 105 26.46 -10.49 -25.55
CA ASP A 105 25.71 -9.68 -26.50
C ASP A 105 24.64 -8.83 -25.79
N ILE A 106 24.44 -7.62 -26.29
CA ILE A 106 23.28 -6.80 -25.91
C ILE A 106 22.05 -7.54 -26.44
N SER A 107 21.10 -7.85 -25.56
CA SER A 107 19.82 -8.43 -25.98
C SER A 107 19.02 -7.35 -26.70
N THR A 108 19.14 -7.29 -28.02
CA THR A 108 18.32 -6.44 -28.91
C THR A 108 17.08 -7.18 -29.41
N GLU A 109 16.95 -8.47 -29.10
CA GLU A 109 15.81 -9.29 -29.48
C GLU A 109 14.53 -8.72 -28.86
N ALA A 110 13.57 -8.39 -29.73
CA ALA A 110 12.26 -7.97 -29.30
C ALA A 110 11.55 -9.16 -28.63
N VAL A 111 10.89 -8.90 -27.51
CA VAL A 111 10.07 -9.91 -26.82
C VAL A 111 9.05 -10.50 -27.80
N THR A 112 9.07 -11.83 -27.91
CA THR A 112 8.21 -12.60 -28.80
C THR A 112 6.93 -13.06 -28.09
N ALA A 113 5.97 -13.59 -28.86
CA ALA A 113 4.80 -14.22 -28.29
C ALA A 113 5.15 -15.51 -27.52
N GLU A 114 6.20 -16.22 -27.94
CA GLU A 114 6.69 -17.44 -27.29
C GLU A 114 7.29 -17.13 -25.92
N ASP A 115 8.03 -16.03 -25.79
CA ASP A 115 8.54 -15.51 -24.52
C ASP A 115 7.40 -15.22 -23.52
N CYS A 116 6.33 -14.60 -24.02
CA CYS A 116 5.15 -14.32 -23.20
C CYS A 116 4.42 -15.61 -22.77
N ASP A 117 4.33 -16.61 -23.65
CA ASP A 117 3.72 -17.91 -23.33
C ASP A 117 4.57 -18.69 -22.32
N PHE A 118 5.90 -18.68 -22.48
CA PHE A 118 6.84 -19.28 -21.55
C PHE A 118 6.65 -18.72 -20.14
N VAL A 119 6.66 -17.40 -19.98
CA VAL A 119 6.48 -16.76 -18.66
C VAL A 119 5.07 -17.01 -18.13
N ALA A 120 4.02 -16.95 -18.96
CA ALA A 120 2.66 -17.22 -18.50
C ALA A 120 2.52 -18.63 -17.89
N ARG A 121 3.14 -19.64 -18.52
CA ARG A 121 3.08 -21.04 -18.05
C ARG A 121 3.84 -21.28 -16.75
N GLN A 122 4.87 -20.48 -16.43
CA GLN A 122 5.54 -20.55 -15.12
C GLN A 122 4.60 -20.21 -13.95
N TRP A 123 3.50 -19.50 -14.22
CA TRP A 123 2.52 -19.12 -13.20
C TRP A 123 1.40 -20.15 -13.03
N CYS A 124 1.18 -21.03 -14.01
CA CYS A 124 0.14 -22.06 -13.94
C CYS A 124 0.42 -23.20 -14.94
N ASP A 125 0.53 -24.42 -14.42
CA ASP A 125 0.79 -25.63 -15.21
C ASP A 125 -0.44 -26.14 -16.00
N ALA A 126 -1.60 -25.50 -15.86
CA ALA A 126 -2.81 -25.90 -16.56
C ALA A 126 -2.79 -25.43 -18.03
N PRO A 127 -3.60 -26.04 -18.92
CA PRO A 127 -3.70 -25.56 -20.30
C PRO A 127 -4.31 -24.16 -20.37
N VAL A 128 -3.74 -23.33 -21.25
CA VAL A 128 -4.31 -22.02 -21.61
C VAL A 128 -5.56 -22.25 -22.46
N VAL A 129 -6.70 -21.74 -22.00
CA VAL A 129 -8.00 -21.87 -22.67
C VAL A 129 -8.24 -20.71 -23.63
N ARG A 130 -7.72 -19.53 -23.32
CA ARG A 130 -7.90 -18.32 -24.13
C ARG A 130 -6.81 -17.30 -23.85
N ILE A 131 -6.39 -16.61 -24.91
CA ILE A 131 -5.49 -15.46 -24.85
C ILE A 131 -6.24 -14.26 -25.45
N ASP A 132 -6.26 -13.13 -24.75
CA ASP A 132 -6.79 -11.86 -25.27
C ASP A 132 -5.71 -10.78 -25.27
N THR A 133 -5.67 -9.92 -26.28
CA THR A 133 -4.83 -8.72 -26.29
C THR A 133 -5.62 -7.53 -25.75
N LEU A 134 -5.24 -7.02 -24.58
CA LEU A 134 -5.86 -5.88 -23.95
C LEU A 134 -5.19 -4.59 -24.41
N GLN A 135 -5.96 -3.78 -25.14
CA GLN A 135 -5.58 -2.41 -25.57
C GLN A 135 -5.91 -1.34 -24.53
N ARG A 136 -6.74 -1.70 -23.54
CA ARG A 136 -7.18 -0.82 -22.46
C ARG A 136 -7.26 -1.59 -21.15
N ARG A 137 -7.13 -0.86 -20.04
CA ARG A 137 -7.27 -1.43 -18.69
C ARG A 137 -8.67 -2.02 -18.49
N ASP A 138 -8.72 -3.16 -17.83
CA ASP A 138 -9.97 -3.83 -17.46
C ASP A 138 -10.30 -3.66 -15.96
N GLN A 139 -11.21 -4.48 -15.44
CA GLN A 139 -11.64 -4.46 -14.04
C GLN A 139 -10.53 -4.86 -13.03
N TRP A 140 -9.48 -5.54 -13.48
CA TRP A 140 -8.42 -6.11 -12.64
C TRP A 140 -7.09 -5.35 -12.78
N THR A 141 -6.94 -4.54 -13.82
CA THR A 141 -5.76 -3.69 -14.05
C THR A 141 -6.06 -2.21 -13.77
N MET A 142 -6.47 -1.86 -12.55
CA MET A 142 -7.02 -0.51 -12.25
C MET A 142 -6.02 0.63 -12.06
N TYR A 143 -4.77 0.32 -11.75
CA TYR A 143 -3.76 1.33 -11.44
C TYR A 143 -3.22 2.00 -12.71
N THR A 144 -2.95 3.31 -12.64
CA THR A 144 -2.41 4.11 -13.75
C THR A 144 -1.10 3.53 -14.29
N ARG A 145 -0.28 2.91 -13.45
CA ARG A 145 0.98 2.25 -13.84
C ARG A 145 0.80 1.21 -14.97
N TYR A 146 -0.36 0.54 -15.02
CA TYR A 146 -0.64 -0.45 -16.05
C TYR A 146 -0.80 0.13 -17.45
N LEU A 147 -0.94 1.46 -17.60
CA LEU A 147 -0.88 2.10 -18.91
C LEU A 147 0.45 1.86 -19.62
N ASN A 148 1.55 1.81 -18.87
CA ASN A 148 2.88 1.63 -19.43
C ASN A 148 3.05 0.22 -20.02
N ASN A 149 2.27 -0.74 -19.52
CA ASN A 149 2.28 -2.15 -19.93
C ASN A 149 1.28 -2.48 -21.05
N LEU A 150 0.52 -1.51 -21.58
CA LEU A 150 -0.40 -1.76 -22.70
C LEU A 150 0.36 -1.70 -24.05
N PRO A 151 0.04 -2.57 -25.03
CA PRO A 151 -0.92 -3.68 -24.92
C PRO A 151 -0.38 -4.82 -24.05
N MET A 152 -1.27 -5.49 -23.31
CA MET A 152 -0.92 -6.66 -22.49
C MET A 152 -1.69 -7.90 -22.95
N LEU A 153 -1.08 -9.07 -22.82
CA LEU A 153 -1.69 -10.35 -23.12
C LEU A 153 -2.34 -10.92 -21.85
N LEU A 154 -3.62 -11.24 -21.93
CA LEU A 154 -4.38 -11.89 -20.86
C LEU A 154 -4.52 -13.38 -21.14
N TYR A 155 -3.78 -14.18 -20.40
CA TYR A 155 -3.86 -15.64 -20.41
C TYR A 155 -4.92 -16.11 -19.42
N ARG A 156 -5.86 -16.94 -19.90
CA ARG A 156 -6.87 -17.60 -19.05
C ARG A 156 -6.62 -19.09 -19.02
N PHE A 157 -6.35 -19.59 -17.83
CA PHE A 157 -6.03 -20.99 -17.59
C PHE A 157 -7.29 -21.84 -17.33
N GLY A 158 -7.21 -23.11 -17.72
CA GLY A 158 -8.27 -24.10 -17.58
C GLY A 158 -8.38 -24.74 -16.19
N ASP A 159 -7.52 -24.36 -15.26
CA ASP A 159 -7.43 -24.88 -13.89
C ASP A 159 -8.73 -24.74 -13.09
N LYS A 160 -8.79 -25.42 -11.93
CA LYS A 160 -9.94 -25.36 -11.01
C LYS A 160 -10.17 -23.93 -10.48
N SER A 161 -9.11 -23.15 -10.29
CA SER A 161 -9.20 -21.77 -9.77
C SER A 161 -9.53 -20.74 -10.85
N LYS A 162 -9.54 -21.12 -12.14
CA LYS A 162 -9.75 -20.23 -13.30
C LYS A 162 -8.81 -19.02 -13.24
N THR A 163 -7.52 -19.32 -13.19
CA THR A 163 -6.42 -18.39 -13.04
C THR A 163 -6.28 -17.53 -14.30
N TRP A 164 -6.14 -16.22 -14.09
CA TRP A 164 -5.91 -15.22 -15.11
C TRP A 164 -4.55 -14.60 -14.86
N VAL A 165 -3.71 -14.51 -15.91
CA VAL A 165 -2.37 -13.93 -15.84
C VAL A 165 -2.24 -12.86 -16.92
N TYR A 166 -1.81 -11.66 -16.53
CA TYR A 166 -1.62 -10.52 -17.40
C TYR A 166 -0.12 -10.34 -17.63
N VAL A 167 0.30 -10.52 -18.88
CA VAL A 167 1.70 -10.42 -19.31
C VAL A 167 1.87 -9.15 -20.13
N ASP A 168 2.86 -8.33 -19.79
CA ASP A 168 3.26 -7.18 -20.61
C ASP A 168 3.89 -7.68 -21.91
N SER A 169 3.30 -7.31 -23.05
CA SER A 169 3.79 -7.76 -24.36
C SER A 169 5.17 -7.23 -24.74
N LYS A 170 5.65 -6.17 -24.07
CA LYS A 170 6.93 -5.53 -24.37
C LYS A 170 8.09 -6.09 -23.56
N THR A 171 7.79 -6.66 -22.39
CA THR A 171 8.80 -7.08 -21.41
C THR A 171 8.68 -8.55 -20.99
N ALA A 172 7.62 -9.24 -21.44
CA ALA A 172 7.21 -10.57 -21.00
C ALA A 172 7.00 -10.71 -19.48
N GLN A 173 6.87 -9.60 -18.74
CA GLN A 173 6.70 -9.65 -17.29
C GLN A 173 5.23 -9.82 -16.92
N VAL A 174 4.96 -10.63 -15.89
CA VAL A 174 3.63 -10.73 -15.29
C VAL A 174 3.38 -9.52 -14.39
N VAL A 175 2.40 -8.71 -14.78
CA VAL A 175 2.04 -7.46 -14.10
C VAL A 175 0.82 -7.59 -13.20
N GLN A 176 0.00 -8.62 -13.44
CA GLN A 176 -1.19 -8.92 -12.64
C GLN A 176 -1.57 -10.40 -12.77
N GLN A 177 -2.14 -10.97 -11.72
CA GLN A 177 -2.76 -12.30 -11.70
C GLN A 177 -4.11 -12.22 -10.98
N SER A 178 -4.97 -13.22 -11.16
CA SER A 178 -6.12 -13.42 -10.26
C SER A 178 -6.74 -14.79 -10.42
N THR A 179 -7.32 -15.30 -9.35
CA THR A 179 -8.20 -16.47 -9.34
C THR A 179 -9.67 -16.07 -9.33
N ARG A 180 -10.57 -17.01 -9.65
CA ARG A 180 -12.03 -16.78 -9.57
C ARG A 180 -12.47 -16.38 -8.17
N ALA A 181 -11.88 -16.96 -7.14
CA ALA A 181 -12.25 -16.68 -5.75
C ALA A 181 -11.88 -15.23 -5.38
N GLU A 182 -10.68 -14.79 -5.73
CA GLU A 182 -10.24 -13.40 -5.49
C GLU A 182 -11.08 -12.39 -6.26
N ARG A 183 -11.41 -12.70 -7.51
CA ARG A 183 -12.32 -11.87 -8.32
C ARG A 183 -13.71 -11.77 -7.69
N LEU A 184 -14.26 -12.89 -7.21
CA LEU A 184 -15.56 -12.91 -6.53
C LEU A 184 -15.54 -12.09 -5.23
N TRP A 185 -14.56 -12.34 -4.35
CA TRP A 185 -14.46 -11.63 -3.07
C TRP A 185 -14.17 -10.14 -3.24
N SER A 186 -13.48 -9.75 -4.31
CA SER A 186 -13.26 -8.34 -4.63
C SER A 186 -14.56 -7.57 -4.87
N TRP A 187 -15.61 -8.21 -5.42
CA TRP A 187 -16.93 -7.59 -5.57
C TRP A 187 -17.65 -7.33 -4.25
N PHE A 188 -17.30 -8.07 -3.20
CA PHE A 188 -17.84 -7.87 -1.85
C PHE A 188 -16.90 -7.08 -0.93
N GLY A 189 -15.64 -6.92 -1.30
CA GLY A 189 -14.62 -6.23 -0.51
C GLY A 189 -14.05 -5.01 -1.22
N SER A 190 -12.90 -5.17 -1.85
CA SER A 190 -12.13 -4.08 -2.45
C SER A 190 -12.92 -3.13 -3.37
N ILE A 191 -13.81 -3.66 -4.22
CA ILE A 191 -14.56 -2.87 -5.21
C ILE A 191 -15.53 -1.90 -4.53
N PRO A 192 -16.50 -2.34 -3.71
CA PRO A 192 -17.40 -1.43 -3.01
C PRO A 192 -16.70 -0.59 -1.94
N HIS A 193 -15.63 -1.06 -1.29
CA HIS A 193 -14.94 -0.31 -0.25
C HIS A 193 -14.12 0.87 -0.80
N LYS A 194 -13.46 0.66 -1.94
CA LYS A 194 -12.56 1.65 -2.56
C LYS A 194 -13.15 2.32 -3.81
N PHE A 195 -14.37 1.95 -4.21
CA PHE A 195 -15.02 2.36 -5.46
C PHE A 195 -14.19 2.03 -6.71
N TYR A 196 -13.62 0.83 -6.77
CA TYR A 196 -12.84 0.35 -7.91
C TYR A 196 -13.74 -0.10 -9.08
N PHE A 197 -14.72 0.72 -9.46
CA PHE A 197 -15.50 0.48 -10.68
C PHE A 197 -14.74 1.03 -11.88
N ARG A 198 -14.54 0.23 -12.94
CA ARG A 198 -13.75 0.63 -14.13
C ARG A 198 -14.08 2.03 -14.65
N PRO A 199 -15.35 2.39 -14.93
CA PRO A 199 -15.68 3.69 -15.52
C PRO A 199 -15.29 4.89 -14.63
N LEU A 200 -15.28 4.70 -13.31
CA LEU A 200 -14.85 5.73 -12.37
C LEU A 200 -13.33 5.75 -12.21
N ARG A 201 -12.73 4.56 -12.04
CA ARG A 201 -11.31 4.40 -11.71
C ARG A 201 -10.38 4.71 -12.88
N GLU A 202 -10.88 4.66 -14.11
CA GLU A 202 -10.17 5.14 -15.29
C GLU A 202 -9.80 6.62 -15.18
N HIS A 203 -10.62 7.43 -14.49
CA HIS A 203 -10.39 8.84 -14.22
C HIS A 203 -9.94 9.06 -12.77
N THR A 204 -8.63 8.96 -12.51
CA THR A 204 -8.06 8.97 -11.15
C THR A 204 -8.50 10.17 -10.30
N GLN A 205 -8.53 11.38 -10.87
CA GLN A 205 -8.94 12.58 -10.12
C GLN A 205 -10.42 12.54 -9.75
N THR A 206 -11.30 12.14 -10.69
CA THR A 206 -12.73 11.98 -10.45
C THR A 206 -12.98 10.93 -9.38
N TRP A 207 -12.29 9.78 -9.45
CA TRP A 207 -12.37 8.74 -8.43
C TRP A 207 -11.98 9.26 -7.03
N ILE A 208 -10.86 9.98 -6.91
CA ILE A 208 -10.43 10.59 -5.63
C ILE A 208 -11.51 11.55 -5.12
N SER A 209 -12.02 12.44 -5.99
CA SER A 209 -13.04 13.42 -5.61
C SER A 209 -14.34 12.76 -5.16
N VAL A 210 -14.86 11.78 -5.90
CA VAL A 210 -16.10 11.08 -5.53
C VAL A 210 -15.94 10.38 -4.18
N LEU A 211 -14.85 9.63 -3.99
CA LEU A 211 -14.59 8.94 -2.73
C LEU A 211 -14.47 9.91 -1.55
N SER A 212 -13.68 10.98 -1.71
CA SER A 212 -13.50 12.00 -0.68
C SER A 212 -14.80 12.76 -0.36
N ILE A 213 -15.59 13.14 -1.37
CA ILE A 213 -16.86 13.86 -1.18
C ILE A 213 -17.89 12.96 -0.47
N CYS A 214 -18.05 11.71 -0.90
CA CYS A 214 -18.95 10.77 -0.25
C CYS A 214 -18.59 10.56 1.23
N ALA A 215 -17.29 10.39 1.52
CA ALA A 215 -16.81 10.24 2.89
C ALA A 215 -16.98 11.52 3.72
N ALA A 216 -16.74 12.71 3.13
CA ALA A 216 -16.93 13.99 3.80
C ALA A 216 -18.42 14.27 4.11
N LEU A 217 -19.32 13.97 3.18
CA LEU A 217 -20.78 14.09 3.39
C LEU A 217 -21.26 13.11 4.46
N ALA A 218 -20.74 11.88 4.49
CA ALA A 218 -21.04 10.92 5.54
C ALA A 218 -20.52 11.42 6.91
N ALA A 219 -19.27 11.92 6.99
CA ALA A 219 -18.71 12.48 8.22
C ALA A 219 -19.53 13.67 8.73
N LEU A 220 -19.97 14.56 7.83
CA LEU A 220 -20.86 15.67 8.17
C LEU A 220 -22.21 15.18 8.70
N ASP A 221 -22.84 14.20 8.04
CA ASP A 221 -24.11 13.63 8.48
C ASP A 221 -24.01 13.00 9.89
N ILE A 222 -22.95 12.24 10.13
CA ILE A 222 -22.67 11.63 11.44
C ILE A 222 -22.47 12.72 12.50
N LEU A 223 -21.70 13.78 12.19
CA LEU A 223 -21.47 14.88 13.11
C LEU A 223 -22.78 15.60 13.45
N LEU A 224 -23.63 15.87 12.46
CA LEU A 224 -24.96 16.45 12.66
C LEU A 224 -25.82 15.55 13.56
N GLY A 225 -25.89 14.26 13.27
CA GLY A 225 -26.61 13.27 14.07
C GLY A 225 -26.10 13.19 15.50
N PHE A 226 -24.78 13.20 15.69
CA PHE A 226 -24.13 13.16 17.01
C PHE A 226 -24.45 14.41 17.83
N VAL A 227 -24.31 15.61 17.25
CA VAL A 227 -24.64 16.88 17.94
C VAL A 227 -26.12 16.94 18.32
N LEU A 228 -27.02 16.52 17.41
CA LEU A 228 -28.45 16.42 17.71
C LEU A 228 -28.72 15.40 18.82
N GLY A 229 -28.04 14.25 18.80
CA GLY A 229 -28.15 13.20 19.81
C GLY A 229 -27.72 13.64 21.20
N VAL A 230 -26.54 14.26 21.32
CA VAL A 230 -26.01 14.78 22.59
C VAL A 230 -26.91 15.89 23.12
N ARG A 231 -27.36 16.79 22.25
CA ARG A 231 -28.31 17.84 22.63
C ARG A 231 -29.59 17.27 23.22
N LEU A 232 -30.15 16.23 22.61
CA LEU A 232 -31.36 15.57 23.10
C LEU A 232 -31.15 14.93 24.47
N LEU A 233 -29.97 14.35 24.74
CA LEU A 233 -29.59 13.88 26.07
C LEU A 233 -29.56 15.02 27.10
N VAL A 234 -28.90 16.13 26.76
CA VAL A 234 -28.76 17.30 27.66
C VAL A 234 -30.12 17.91 27.98
N ILE A 235 -31.01 18.05 26.98
CA ILE A 235 -32.36 18.58 27.19
C ILE A 235 -33.16 17.66 28.12
N ARG A 236 -33.08 16.34 27.93
CA ARG A 236 -33.78 15.39 28.81
C ARG A 236 -33.26 15.47 30.24
N ARG A 237 -31.94 15.54 30.43
CA ARG A 237 -31.33 15.72 31.75
C ARG A 237 -31.84 16.99 32.42
N ARG A 238 -31.84 18.12 31.71
CA ARG A 238 -32.33 19.41 32.24
C ARG A 238 -33.82 19.38 32.61
N ARG A 239 -34.65 18.61 31.89
CA ARG A 239 -36.10 18.54 32.15
C ARG A 239 -36.52 17.51 33.19
N THR A 240 -35.78 16.41 33.31
CA THR A 240 -36.21 15.24 34.10
C THR A 240 -35.21 14.80 35.15
N GLY A 241 -34.04 15.45 35.24
CA GLY A 241 -32.92 15.06 36.10
C GLY A 241 -32.17 13.81 35.62
N ARG A 242 -32.73 13.01 34.72
CA ARG A 242 -32.19 11.70 34.31
C ARG A 242 -31.48 11.77 32.95
N TRP A 243 -30.32 11.11 32.86
CA TRP A 243 -29.68 10.82 31.58
C TRP A 243 -30.40 9.68 30.85
N GLY A 244 -30.54 9.79 29.53
CA GLY A 244 -31.09 8.71 28.70
C GLY A 244 -31.72 9.20 27.38
N SER A 245 -31.93 8.29 26.44
CA SER A 245 -32.56 8.61 25.16
C SER A 245 -34.01 9.09 25.36
N PRO A 246 -34.45 10.24 24.81
CA PRO A 246 -35.84 10.73 24.97
C PRO A 246 -36.88 9.89 24.22
N TYR A 247 -36.45 9.00 23.31
CA TYR A 247 -37.36 8.24 22.45
C TYR A 247 -37.96 7.03 23.18
N ARG A 248 -39.30 6.92 23.15
CA ARG A 248 -40.03 5.75 23.65
C ARG A 248 -40.15 4.62 22.63
N ARG A 249 -40.15 4.94 21.33
CA ARG A 249 -40.20 3.94 20.25
C ARG A 249 -38.85 3.25 20.12
N LYS A 250 -38.83 1.91 20.23
CA LYS A 250 -37.61 1.09 20.21
C LYS A 250 -36.67 1.42 19.04
N SER A 251 -37.18 1.62 17.82
CA SER A 251 -36.35 1.92 16.65
C SER A 251 -35.57 3.24 16.77
N TYR A 252 -36.23 4.30 17.26
CA TYR A 252 -35.59 5.60 17.46
C TYR A 252 -34.68 5.60 18.69
N TYR A 253 -35.06 4.85 19.73
CA TYR A 253 -34.25 4.64 20.92
C TYR A 253 -32.90 4.00 20.55
N TRP A 254 -32.93 2.88 19.83
CA TRP A 254 -31.71 2.17 19.44
C TRP A 254 -30.84 2.97 18.49
N HIS A 255 -31.44 3.65 17.50
CA HIS A 255 -30.67 4.54 16.62
C HIS A 255 -29.97 5.65 17.39
N HIS A 256 -30.65 6.25 18.38
CA HIS A 256 -30.07 7.31 19.22
C HIS A 256 -28.95 6.78 20.11
N VAL A 257 -29.15 5.65 20.80
CA VAL A 257 -28.14 5.05 21.69
C VAL A 257 -26.92 4.58 20.89
N LEU A 258 -27.13 3.81 19.83
CA LEU A 258 -26.04 3.32 18.99
C LEU A 258 -25.33 4.46 18.26
N GLY A 259 -26.06 5.47 17.79
CA GLY A 259 -25.48 6.67 17.17
C GLY A 259 -24.62 7.49 18.15
N LEU A 260 -24.91 7.45 19.45
CA LEU A 260 -24.06 8.10 20.46
C LEU A 260 -22.83 7.28 20.82
N ILE A 261 -22.95 5.95 20.93
CA ILE A 261 -21.83 5.07 21.27
C ILE A 261 -20.87 4.94 20.07
N PHE A 262 -21.42 4.59 18.90
CA PHE A 262 -20.65 4.32 17.69
C PHE A 262 -20.45 5.55 16.79
N GLY A 263 -21.11 6.67 17.06
CA GLY A 263 -21.00 7.89 16.25
C GLY A 263 -19.58 8.46 16.19
N ILE A 264 -18.82 8.38 17.27
CA ILE A 264 -17.42 8.82 17.32
C ILE A 264 -16.57 7.98 16.36
N PHE A 265 -16.78 6.66 16.38
CA PHE A 265 -16.07 5.72 15.51
C PHE A 265 -16.49 5.87 14.04
N LEU A 266 -17.80 5.95 13.77
CA LEU A 266 -18.33 6.26 12.45
C LEU A 266 -17.71 7.53 11.88
N PHE A 267 -17.66 8.60 12.69
CA PHE A 267 -17.06 9.86 12.30
C PHE A 267 -15.57 9.72 12.03
N ALA A 268 -14.82 9.03 12.91
CA ALA A 268 -13.39 8.80 12.73
C ALA A 268 -13.10 8.06 11.42
N TRP A 269 -13.80 6.94 11.14
CA TRP A 269 -13.63 6.21 9.88
C TRP A 269 -14.01 7.03 8.64
N ALA A 270 -15.14 7.75 8.67
CA ALA A 270 -15.57 8.59 7.56
C ALA A 270 -14.59 9.76 7.33
N PHE A 271 -14.15 10.43 8.39
CA PHE A 271 -13.17 11.52 8.34
C PHE A 271 -11.83 11.05 7.78
N SER A 272 -11.29 9.94 8.30
CA SER A 272 -10.03 9.39 7.80
C SER A 272 -10.12 8.95 6.34
N GLY A 273 -11.24 8.35 5.93
CA GLY A 273 -11.51 8.03 4.53
C GLY A 273 -11.54 9.26 3.63
N ALA A 274 -12.17 10.36 4.07
CA ALA A 274 -12.28 11.60 3.30
C ALA A 274 -10.91 12.21 2.97
N VAL A 275 -9.95 12.12 3.90
CA VAL A 275 -8.62 12.72 3.78
C VAL A 275 -7.52 11.74 3.37
N ALA A 276 -7.79 10.43 3.30
CA ALA A 276 -6.80 9.38 3.04
C ALA A 276 -5.97 9.61 1.76
N LEU A 277 -6.63 10.05 0.69
CA LEU A 277 -6.03 10.28 -0.63
C LEU A 277 -5.62 11.74 -0.85
N GLN A 278 -5.89 12.62 0.12
CA GLN A 278 -5.57 14.04 0.04
C GLN A 278 -4.13 14.31 0.53
N LYS A 279 -3.56 15.42 0.07
CA LYS A 279 -2.32 15.96 0.64
C LYS A 279 -2.65 16.68 1.93
N ILE A 280 -1.80 16.53 2.95
CA ILE A 280 -1.93 17.30 4.20
C ILE A 280 -1.54 18.76 3.90
N PRO A 281 -2.44 19.73 4.11
CA PRO A 281 -2.13 21.14 3.90
C PRO A 281 -1.01 21.63 4.82
N ASP A 282 -0.23 22.62 4.37
CA ASP A 282 0.92 23.14 5.12
C ASP A 282 0.53 23.74 6.48
N TRP A 283 -0.62 24.41 6.55
CA TRP A 283 -1.11 25.04 7.78
C TRP A 283 -1.39 24.03 8.91
N VAL A 284 -1.69 22.76 8.57
CA VAL A 284 -1.90 21.69 9.57
C VAL A 284 -0.60 21.39 10.33
N VAL A 285 0.55 21.61 9.69
CA VAL A 285 1.89 21.37 10.27
C VAL A 285 2.67 22.66 10.53
N GLY A 286 1.98 23.80 10.59
CA GLY A 286 2.58 25.10 10.90
C GLY A 286 3.39 25.73 9.75
N GLY A 287 3.00 25.49 8.49
CA GLY A 287 3.58 26.17 7.32
C GLY A 287 4.94 25.62 6.85
N LYS A 288 5.40 24.50 7.41
CA LYS A 288 6.71 23.93 7.07
C LYS A 288 6.67 23.17 5.74
N ASN A 289 7.65 23.46 4.88
CA ASN A 289 7.83 22.75 3.62
C ASN A 289 8.18 21.29 3.90
N SER A 290 7.39 20.38 3.33
CA SER A 290 7.72 18.95 3.36
C SER A 290 8.98 18.71 2.57
N MET A 291 9.99 18.11 3.20
CA MET A 291 11.20 17.71 2.50
C MET A 291 10.93 16.45 1.66
N HIS A 292 11.32 16.49 0.39
CA HIS A 292 11.36 15.31 -0.46
C HIS A 292 12.76 14.69 -0.37
N ILE A 293 12.87 13.55 0.31
CA ILE A 293 14.07 12.72 0.34
C ILE A 293 13.95 11.69 -0.77
N SER A 294 14.63 11.94 -1.88
CA SER A 294 14.77 11.01 -2.98
C SER A 294 15.75 9.89 -2.62
N ALA A 295 15.57 8.72 -3.22
CA ALA A 295 16.38 7.53 -2.93
C ALA A 295 17.87 7.76 -3.23
N ASP A 296 18.21 8.57 -4.24
CA ASP A 296 19.57 8.96 -4.60
C ASP A 296 20.30 9.71 -3.48
N LYS A 297 19.58 10.46 -2.63
CA LYS A 297 20.17 11.15 -1.48
C LYS A 297 20.57 10.19 -0.36
N ILE A 298 19.92 9.03 -0.28
CA ILE A 298 20.17 8.01 0.76
C ILE A 298 21.18 6.99 0.26
N TYR A 299 20.90 6.39 -0.90
CA TYR A 299 21.73 5.35 -1.48
C TYR A 299 22.98 5.88 -2.18
N GLY A 300 22.95 7.12 -2.68
CA GLY A 300 24.03 7.68 -3.50
C GLY A 300 23.71 7.63 -5.00
N ARG A 301 24.47 8.38 -5.80
CA ARG A 301 24.13 8.66 -7.22
C ARG A 301 24.84 7.79 -8.26
N SER A 302 25.89 7.07 -7.91
CA SER A 302 26.64 6.29 -8.90
C SER A 302 27.15 4.99 -8.33
N PHE A 303 27.04 3.97 -9.15
CA PHE A 303 27.74 2.70 -9.00
C PHE A 303 29.14 2.84 -9.58
N HIS A 304 30.16 2.55 -8.77
CA HIS A 304 31.53 2.37 -9.25
C HIS A 304 31.88 0.89 -9.10
N LEU A 305 32.13 0.20 -10.23
CA LEU A 305 32.43 -1.23 -10.22
C LEU A 305 33.60 -1.58 -9.30
N ALA A 306 34.61 -0.72 -9.26
CA ALA A 306 35.80 -0.88 -8.43
C ALA A 306 35.50 -0.98 -6.91
N ASP A 307 34.32 -0.55 -6.48
CA ASP A 307 33.88 -0.68 -5.10
C ASP A 307 33.44 -2.13 -4.78
N TYR A 308 32.91 -2.85 -5.77
CA TYR A 308 32.45 -4.25 -5.66
C TYR A 308 33.62 -5.21 -5.80
N ARG A 309 34.37 -5.39 -4.72
CA ARG A 309 35.58 -6.21 -4.68
C ARG A 309 35.30 -7.70 -4.54
N LEU A 310 34.15 -8.07 -3.95
CA LEU A 310 33.71 -9.45 -3.88
C LEU A 310 33.24 -9.92 -5.26
N ASP A 311 33.75 -11.05 -5.75
CA ASP A 311 33.19 -11.64 -6.97
C ASP A 311 31.82 -12.26 -6.67
N TYR A 312 30.79 -11.76 -7.34
CA TYR A 312 29.42 -12.27 -7.16
C TYR A 312 29.28 -13.76 -7.50
N ARG A 313 30.20 -14.33 -8.30
CA ARG A 313 30.22 -15.76 -8.62
C ARG A 313 30.49 -16.62 -7.40
N ASP A 314 31.25 -16.12 -6.42
CA ASP A 314 31.51 -16.80 -5.16
C ASP A 314 30.23 -16.99 -4.32
N LEU A 315 29.19 -16.18 -4.59
CA LEU A 315 27.89 -16.34 -3.93
C LEU A 315 27.26 -17.70 -4.22
N PHE A 316 27.50 -18.28 -5.40
CA PHE A 316 26.95 -19.59 -5.78
C PHE A 316 27.59 -20.76 -5.02
N ILE A 317 28.72 -20.53 -4.36
CA ILE A 317 29.36 -21.52 -3.46
C ILE A 317 28.61 -21.58 -2.12
N HIS A 318 28.04 -20.46 -1.69
CA HIS A 318 27.47 -20.28 -0.35
C HIS A 318 25.94 -20.26 -0.33
N TYR A 319 25.30 -19.95 -1.45
CA TYR A 319 23.86 -19.83 -1.58
C TYR A 319 23.34 -20.69 -2.73
N ASN A 320 22.34 -21.51 -2.43
CA ASN A 320 21.69 -22.39 -3.41
C ASN A 320 20.38 -21.77 -3.92
N ASN A 321 19.93 -22.21 -5.09
CA ASN A 321 18.63 -21.83 -5.66
C ASN A 321 18.45 -20.30 -5.79
N ILE A 322 19.52 -19.60 -6.19
CA ILE A 322 19.49 -18.15 -6.40
C ILE A 322 18.59 -17.86 -7.61
N LYS A 323 17.63 -16.96 -7.44
CA LYS A 323 16.69 -16.53 -8.49
C LYS A 323 16.99 -15.14 -9.02
N ARG A 324 17.56 -14.28 -8.17
CA ARG A 324 17.91 -12.89 -8.51
C ARG A 324 19.06 -12.41 -7.64
N ILE A 325 19.97 -11.64 -8.25
CA ILE A 325 21.00 -10.89 -7.53
C ILE A 325 20.80 -9.42 -7.89
N ASP A 326 20.71 -8.55 -6.89
CA ASP A 326 20.72 -7.10 -7.07
C ASP A 326 22.02 -6.51 -6.56
N TRP A 327 22.65 -5.66 -7.37
CA TRP A 327 23.77 -4.84 -6.98
C TRP A 327 23.19 -3.55 -6.41
N LEU A 328 23.46 -3.30 -5.14
CA LEU A 328 22.93 -2.17 -4.39
C LEU A 328 24.03 -1.50 -3.60
N HIS A 329 23.82 -0.23 -3.25
CA HIS A 329 24.74 0.50 -2.41
C HIS A 329 23.99 1.39 -1.42
N VAL A 330 24.63 1.61 -0.28
CA VAL A 330 24.26 2.67 0.66
C VAL A 330 25.48 3.55 0.83
N ALA A 331 25.39 4.77 0.29
CA ALA A 331 26.47 5.74 0.24
C ALA A 331 27.71 5.19 -0.48
N GLU A 332 28.71 4.74 0.26
CA GLU A 332 29.99 4.22 -0.24
C GLU A 332 30.13 2.71 0.03
N ILE A 333 29.05 2.05 0.49
CA ILE A 333 29.05 0.63 0.85
C ILE A 333 28.30 -0.14 -0.24
N PRO A 334 29.00 -0.85 -1.12
CA PRO A 334 28.40 -1.76 -2.08
C PRO A 334 27.99 -3.07 -1.38
N PHE A 335 26.85 -3.63 -1.79
CA PHE A 335 26.36 -4.91 -1.29
C PHE A 335 25.50 -5.63 -2.32
N TYR A 336 25.41 -6.96 -2.16
CA TYR A 336 24.52 -7.81 -2.95
C TYR A 336 23.26 -8.12 -2.16
N LYS A 337 22.10 -7.93 -2.78
CA LYS A 337 20.85 -8.53 -2.32
C LYS A 337 20.61 -9.80 -3.15
N ILE A 338 20.67 -10.94 -2.48
CA ILE A 338 20.51 -12.26 -3.09
C ILE A 338 19.12 -12.75 -2.75
N THR A 339 18.33 -13.02 -3.77
CA THR A 339 16.98 -13.56 -3.61
C THR A 339 16.98 -15.01 -4.06
N THR A 340 16.67 -15.90 -3.12
CA THR A 340 16.50 -17.35 -3.36
C THR A 340 15.02 -17.71 -3.40
N ALA A 341 14.70 -18.98 -3.60
CA ALA A 341 13.31 -19.47 -3.50
C ALA A 341 12.68 -19.19 -2.12
N ASP A 342 13.47 -19.27 -1.05
CA ASP A 342 12.95 -19.27 0.33
C ASP A 342 13.29 -18.02 1.12
N SER A 343 14.36 -17.31 0.75
CA SER A 343 14.93 -16.24 1.58
C SER A 343 15.67 -15.18 0.78
N THR A 344 15.81 -14.00 1.38
CA THR A 344 16.63 -12.90 0.87
C THR A 344 17.81 -12.67 1.79
N TYR A 345 19.01 -12.62 1.23
CA TYR A 345 20.27 -12.37 1.93
C TYR A 345 20.89 -11.05 1.46
N PHE A 346 21.60 -10.38 2.36
CA PHE A 346 22.29 -9.13 2.09
C PHE A 346 23.76 -9.31 2.45
N VAL A 347 24.64 -9.17 1.46
CA VAL A 347 26.06 -9.51 1.57
C VAL A 347 26.90 -8.27 1.26
N ASP A 348 27.83 -7.92 2.15
CA ASP A 348 28.78 -6.85 1.91
C ASP A 348 29.69 -7.19 0.72
N ALA A 349 29.69 -6.33 -0.31
CA ALA A 349 30.43 -6.54 -1.54
C ALA A 349 31.79 -5.79 -1.55
N SER A 350 32.12 -5.05 -0.48
CA SER A 350 33.41 -4.36 -0.34
C SER A 350 34.54 -5.26 0.16
N ALA A 351 34.19 -6.41 0.77
CA ALA A 351 35.15 -7.39 1.26
C ALA A 351 35.75 -8.21 0.12
N VAL A 352 37.07 -8.40 0.13
CA VAL A 352 37.79 -9.26 -0.84
C VAL A 352 37.76 -10.74 -0.42
N GLU A 353 37.49 -10.99 0.86
CA GLU A 353 37.38 -12.33 1.44
C GLU A 353 35.95 -12.90 1.33
N LYS A 354 35.73 -14.07 1.94
CA LYS A 354 34.43 -14.77 2.02
C LYS A 354 33.23 -13.84 2.24
N PRO A 355 32.06 -14.13 1.63
CA PRO A 355 30.82 -13.39 1.81
C PRO A 355 30.49 -13.16 3.30
N LYS A 356 30.38 -11.90 3.70
CA LYS A 356 29.97 -11.50 5.07
C LYS A 356 28.59 -10.83 5.01
N PRO A 357 27.69 -11.08 5.99
CA PRO A 357 26.42 -10.37 6.05
C PRO A 357 26.62 -8.86 6.11
N LEU A 358 25.78 -8.11 5.40
CA LEU A 358 25.77 -6.65 5.44
C LEU A 358 25.52 -6.16 6.87
N ASN A 359 26.33 -5.21 7.32
CA ASN A 359 26.13 -4.53 8.60
C ASN A 359 26.58 -3.07 8.53
N ILE A 360 25.65 -2.19 8.20
CA ILE A 360 25.94 -0.75 8.09
C ILE A 360 25.92 -0.11 9.47
N SER A 361 27.07 0.42 9.87
CA SER A 361 27.28 1.02 11.18
C SER A 361 26.48 2.33 11.38
N LYS A 362 26.25 2.66 12.66
CA LYS A 362 25.70 3.97 13.06
C LYS A 362 26.45 5.14 12.44
N GLN A 363 27.79 5.09 12.42
CA GLN A 363 28.63 6.18 11.91
C GLN A 363 28.43 6.40 10.41
N GLN A 364 28.31 5.32 9.63
CA GLN A 364 28.04 5.40 8.19
C GLN A 364 26.68 6.05 7.93
N TRP A 365 25.62 5.63 8.65
CA TRP A 365 24.31 6.29 8.54
C TRP A 365 24.33 7.74 9.01
N THR A 366 25.10 8.09 10.04
CA THR A 366 25.28 9.49 10.47
C THR A 366 25.89 10.35 9.35
N LYS A 367 26.86 9.85 8.59
CA LYS A 367 27.41 10.58 7.43
C LYS A 367 26.33 10.85 6.38
N VAL A 368 25.44 9.89 6.10
CA VAL A 368 24.32 10.05 5.17
C VAL A 368 23.36 11.13 5.64
N VAL A 369 22.94 11.09 6.92
CA VAL A 369 22.01 12.09 7.46
C VAL A 369 22.63 13.50 7.47
N LYS A 370 23.91 13.63 7.85
CA LYS A 370 24.64 14.91 7.81
C LYS A 370 24.80 15.46 6.39
N ARG A 371 24.98 14.61 5.38
CA ARG A 371 25.01 15.03 3.96
C ARG A 371 23.68 15.64 3.51
N ILE A 372 22.56 15.19 4.10
CA ILE A 372 21.21 15.65 3.73
C ILE A 372 20.83 16.93 4.48
N HIS A 373 21.13 17.00 5.79
CA HIS A 373 20.65 18.08 6.68
C HIS A 373 21.70 19.13 7.04
N GLY A 374 22.97 18.87 6.73
CA GLY A 374 24.10 19.68 7.19
C GLY A 374 24.84 19.03 8.36
N THR A 375 26.11 19.41 8.54
CA THR A 375 26.99 18.83 9.56
C THR A 375 26.68 19.30 10.98
N ASP A 376 26.07 20.47 11.11
CA ASP A 376 25.91 21.21 12.37
C ASP A 376 24.53 20.98 13.01
N VAL A 377 23.61 20.33 12.29
CA VAL A 377 22.28 20.02 12.80
C VAL A 377 22.38 18.90 13.85
N PRO A 378 21.83 19.09 15.06
CA PRO A 378 21.79 18.03 16.08
C PRO A 378 21.01 16.80 15.60
N ILE A 379 21.60 15.62 15.86
CA ILE A 379 21.02 14.32 15.50
C ILE A 379 21.04 13.42 16.74
N SER A 380 19.85 12.97 17.14
CA SER A 380 19.70 11.93 18.17
C SER A 380 19.58 10.56 17.50
N VAL A 381 20.37 9.59 17.94
CA VAL A 381 20.40 8.24 17.35
C VAL A 381 20.23 7.18 18.42
N LYS A 382 19.24 6.31 18.22
CA LYS A 382 18.95 5.17 19.09
C LYS A 382 18.84 3.87 18.28
N LEU A 383 19.44 2.78 18.75
CA LEU A 383 19.14 1.45 18.22
C LEU A 383 17.80 0.96 18.79
N LEU A 384 16.88 0.59 17.92
CA LEU A 384 15.60 0.01 18.28
C LEU A 384 15.63 -1.50 18.06
N GLU A 385 15.37 -2.25 19.12
CA GLU A 385 15.21 -3.71 19.10
C GLU A 385 13.73 -4.14 19.13
N ASP A 386 12.82 -3.19 19.36
CA ASP A 386 11.37 -3.39 19.32
C ASP A 386 10.73 -2.23 18.55
N TYR A 387 9.55 -2.50 17.98
CA TYR A 387 8.78 -1.51 17.22
C TYR A 387 8.45 -0.30 18.08
N ASP A 388 8.48 0.89 17.47
CA ASP A 388 8.05 2.12 18.13
C ASP A 388 6.72 2.60 17.54
N ARG A 389 6.30 3.81 17.95
CA ARG A 389 5.06 4.39 17.44
C ARG A 389 5.06 4.47 15.93
N TYR A 390 6.17 4.83 15.27
CA TYR A 390 6.26 5.17 13.83
C TYR A 390 6.84 4.06 12.95
N TYR A 391 7.68 3.19 13.49
CA TYR A 391 8.22 1.99 12.88
C TYR A 391 7.42 0.78 13.34
N LEU A 392 6.27 0.56 12.70
CA LEU A 392 5.32 -0.49 13.04
C LEU A 392 4.72 -1.07 11.75
N SER A 393 4.57 -2.40 11.70
CA SER A 393 3.89 -3.11 10.62
C SER A 393 2.84 -4.04 11.19
N ALA A 394 1.69 -4.11 10.54
CA ALA A 394 0.71 -5.16 10.83
C ALA A 394 1.41 -6.51 10.58
N PHE A 395 1.50 -7.35 11.62
CA PHE A 395 2.10 -8.69 11.57
C PHE A 395 3.64 -8.77 11.51
N GLY A 396 4.36 -7.74 11.98
CA GLY A 396 5.80 -7.89 12.27
C GLY A 396 6.70 -8.07 11.06
N ALA A 397 6.26 -7.66 9.87
CA ALA A 397 7.04 -7.79 8.63
C ALA A 397 8.22 -6.80 8.53
N LEU A 398 8.39 -5.89 9.50
CA LEU A 398 9.48 -4.92 9.46
C LEU A 398 10.71 -5.46 10.20
N PRO A 399 11.89 -5.44 9.57
CA PRO A 399 13.08 -6.00 10.17
C PRO A 399 13.53 -5.21 11.40
N LEU A 400 14.14 -5.90 12.36
CA LEU A 400 14.76 -5.35 13.56
C LEU A 400 16.13 -6.03 13.76
N PRO A 401 17.12 -5.37 14.39
CA PRO A 401 17.05 -4.01 14.93
C PRO A 401 17.19 -2.92 13.86
N VAL A 402 16.80 -1.69 14.18
CA VAL A 402 16.99 -0.52 13.29
C VAL A 402 17.52 0.69 14.03
N TYR A 403 18.34 1.51 13.37
CA TYR A 403 18.73 2.81 13.91
C TYR A 403 17.65 3.84 13.65
N ARG A 404 17.14 4.44 14.72
CA ARG A 404 16.23 5.57 14.70
C ARG A 404 17.01 6.87 14.82
N PHE A 405 16.92 7.71 13.81
CA PHE A 405 17.54 9.03 13.75
C PHE A 405 16.48 10.11 13.82
N GLU A 406 16.56 10.96 14.85
CA GLU A 406 15.80 12.21 14.95
C GLU A 406 16.69 13.38 14.62
N VAL A 407 16.23 14.23 13.71
CA VAL A 407 16.97 15.40 13.25
C VAL A 407 16.23 16.67 13.64
N GLU A 408 16.94 17.61 14.25
CA GLU A 408 16.40 18.91 14.67
C GLU A 408 16.39 19.94 13.51
N ASP A 409 15.85 19.55 12.35
CA ASP A 409 15.84 20.32 11.10
C ASP A 409 14.62 21.25 10.94
N GLY A 410 13.88 21.50 12.02
CA GLY A 410 12.60 22.18 12.00
C GLY A 410 11.45 21.35 11.41
N ASN A 411 11.69 20.45 10.45
CA ASN A 411 10.67 19.58 9.82
C ASN A 411 10.34 18.34 10.64
N GLY A 412 11.05 18.12 11.74
CA GLY A 412 10.89 16.95 12.61
C GLY A 412 11.24 15.67 11.87
N SER A 413 12.29 15.71 11.05
CA SER A 413 12.75 14.59 10.23
C SER A 413 13.11 13.39 11.11
N LEU A 414 12.55 12.23 10.76
CA LEU A 414 12.71 10.97 11.45
C LEU A 414 13.08 9.88 10.44
N TYR A 415 14.23 9.25 10.64
CA TYR A 415 14.68 8.14 9.81
C TYR A 415 14.77 6.84 10.61
N TYR A 416 14.47 5.75 9.92
CA TYR A 416 14.78 4.39 10.37
C TYR A 416 15.68 3.77 9.34
N PHE A 417 16.85 3.32 9.75
CA PHE A 417 17.82 2.64 8.90
C PHE A 417 18.08 1.25 9.43
N ASN A 418 17.95 0.25 8.56
CA ASN A 418 18.25 -1.12 8.94
C ASN A 418 19.73 -1.43 8.63
N PRO A 419 20.55 -1.79 9.64
CA PRO A 419 21.94 -2.16 9.43
C PRO A 419 22.11 -3.41 8.56
N ALA A 420 21.18 -4.37 8.63
CA ALA A 420 21.34 -5.69 8.05
C ALA A 420 20.94 -5.79 6.58
N ASN A 421 20.13 -4.85 6.06
CA ASN A 421 19.64 -4.92 4.69
C ASN A 421 19.71 -3.60 3.90
N GLY A 422 20.18 -2.52 4.52
CA GLY A 422 20.29 -1.22 3.87
C GLY A 422 18.97 -0.47 3.66
N ASP A 423 17.82 -1.04 4.05
CA ASP A 423 16.52 -0.37 3.90
C ASP A 423 16.43 0.87 4.78
N TYR A 424 15.68 1.86 4.28
CA TYR A 424 15.34 3.04 5.05
C TYR A 424 13.85 3.38 5.03
N ARG A 425 13.41 4.09 6.08
CA ARG A 425 12.12 4.77 6.13
C ARG A 425 12.30 6.20 6.61
N TYR A 426 11.57 7.12 6.01
CA TYR A 426 11.60 8.54 6.35
C TYR A 426 10.20 9.07 6.67
N LEU A 427 10.08 9.85 7.75
CA LEU A 427 8.88 10.59 8.12
C LEU A 427 9.21 12.04 8.51
N ASP A 428 8.54 12.99 7.87
CA ASP A 428 8.41 14.38 8.33
C ASP A 428 7.08 14.57 9.07
N GLN A 429 6.82 15.78 9.58
CA GLN A 429 5.55 16.07 10.28
C GLN A 429 4.30 15.74 9.44
N LYS A 430 4.29 16.04 8.14
CA LYS A 430 3.13 15.73 7.28
C LYS A 430 2.91 14.22 7.17
N ARG A 431 3.97 13.43 6.99
CA ARG A 431 3.88 11.96 6.96
C ARG A 431 3.45 11.40 8.33
N LYS A 432 3.89 11.99 9.44
CA LYS A 432 3.43 11.62 10.80
C LYS A 432 1.94 11.87 10.98
N VAL A 433 1.43 13.03 10.57
CA VAL A 433 -0.02 13.35 10.59
C VAL A 433 -0.79 12.39 9.69
N LYS A 434 -0.34 12.17 8.46
CA LYS A 434 -0.99 11.25 7.52
C LYS A 434 -1.05 9.82 8.08
N ARG A 435 0.03 9.37 8.73
CA ARG A 435 0.09 8.08 9.40
C ARG A 435 -0.85 8.00 10.61
N TRP A 436 -0.95 9.07 11.41
CA TRP A 436 -1.92 9.11 12.51
C TRP A 436 -3.37 8.97 11.98
N ILE A 437 -3.72 9.72 10.93
CA ILE A 437 -5.07 9.66 10.38
C ILE A 437 -5.37 8.29 9.74
N PHE A 438 -4.43 7.72 9.01
CA PHE A 438 -4.70 6.51 8.22
C PHE A 438 -4.27 5.22 8.94
N SER A 439 -3.05 5.10 9.43
CA SER A 439 -2.62 3.89 10.14
C SER A 439 -3.28 3.77 11.52
N GLU A 440 -3.21 4.81 12.35
CA GLU A 440 -3.71 4.72 13.73
C GLU A 440 -5.24 4.82 13.77
N LEU A 441 -5.84 5.82 13.13
CA LEU A 441 -7.29 6.04 13.26
C LEU A 441 -8.13 5.13 12.34
N HIS A 442 -7.69 4.84 11.10
CA HIS A 442 -8.46 4.02 10.16
C HIS A 442 -8.22 2.51 10.34
N PHE A 443 -6.98 2.09 10.55
CA PHE A 443 -6.62 0.67 10.71
C PHE A 443 -6.41 0.25 12.17
N LEU A 444 -6.53 1.17 13.15
CA LEU A 444 -6.26 0.90 14.56
C LEU A 444 -4.87 0.31 14.80
N GLN A 445 -3.87 0.73 14.01
CA GLN A 445 -2.48 0.28 14.10
C GLN A 445 -1.75 0.91 15.28
N TYR A 446 -2.20 0.60 16.48
CA TYR A 446 -1.51 0.95 17.73
C TYR A 446 -0.55 -0.18 18.12
N LYS A 447 0.61 0.19 18.68
CA LYS A 447 1.66 -0.78 19.08
C LYS A 447 1.10 -1.94 19.89
N LEU A 448 0.27 -1.65 20.91
CA LEU A 448 -0.33 -2.68 21.77
C LEU A 448 -1.30 -3.61 21.03
N LEU A 449 -2.14 -3.08 20.14
CA LEU A 449 -3.08 -3.91 19.39
C LEU A 449 -2.37 -4.78 18.36
N ILE A 450 -1.39 -4.23 17.64
CA ILE A 450 -0.62 -4.99 16.63
C ILE A 450 0.21 -6.08 17.28
N LYS A 451 0.73 -5.86 18.49
CA LYS A 451 1.44 -6.89 19.26
C LYS A 451 0.55 -8.12 19.52
N TYR A 452 -0.77 -7.93 19.61
CA TYR A 452 -1.74 -9.01 19.84
C TYR A 452 -2.79 -9.05 18.72
N PRO A 453 -2.48 -9.68 17.55
CA PRO A 453 -3.35 -9.67 16.38
C PRO A 453 -4.78 -10.15 16.63
N ALA A 454 -4.97 -11.11 17.54
CA ALA A 454 -6.29 -11.58 17.94
C ALA A 454 -7.11 -10.49 18.66
N VAL A 455 -6.48 -9.71 19.55
CA VAL A 455 -7.12 -8.58 20.24
C VAL A 455 -7.46 -7.49 19.23
N TRP A 456 -6.55 -7.16 18.32
CA TRP A 456 -6.83 -6.23 17.23
C TRP A 456 -8.05 -6.68 16.40
N ALA A 457 -8.11 -7.95 16.02
CA ALA A 457 -9.23 -8.50 15.28
C ALA A 457 -10.56 -8.38 16.06
N ILE A 458 -10.58 -8.76 17.35
CA ILE A 458 -11.78 -8.64 18.20
C ILE A 458 -12.27 -7.19 18.26
N VAL A 459 -11.34 -6.24 18.47
CA VAL A 459 -11.68 -4.81 18.54
C VAL A 459 -12.23 -4.32 17.20
N ILE A 460 -11.59 -4.65 16.08
CA ILE A 460 -12.07 -4.28 14.75
C ILE A 460 -13.46 -4.87 14.49
N TRP A 461 -13.68 -6.15 14.75
CA TRP A 461 -14.99 -6.79 14.55
C TRP A 461 -16.07 -6.13 15.42
N PHE A 462 -15.80 -5.90 16.69
CA PHE A 462 -16.75 -5.25 17.60
C PHE A 462 -17.15 -3.85 17.10
N LEU A 463 -16.16 -3.03 16.73
CA LEU A 463 -16.41 -1.68 16.26
C LEU A 463 -17.13 -1.66 14.90
N VAL A 464 -16.68 -2.48 13.95
CA VAL A 464 -17.28 -2.60 12.61
C VAL A 464 -18.72 -3.09 12.70
N LEU A 465 -19.01 -4.13 13.49
CA LEU A 465 -20.38 -4.62 13.69
C LEU A 465 -21.26 -3.57 14.36
N GLY A 466 -20.75 -2.87 15.38
CA GLY A 466 -21.45 -1.76 16.01
C GLY A 466 -21.80 -0.64 15.03
N CYS A 467 -20.85 -0.26 14.18
CA CYS A 467 -21.06 0.72 13.11
C CYS A 467 -22.07 0.23 12.06
N ILE A 468 -22.02 -1.03 11.64
CA ILE A 468 -22.99 -1.63 10.72
C ILE A 468 -24.40 -1.56 11.31
N VAL A 469 -24.59 -2.00 12.55
CA VAL A 469 -25.90 -1.98 13.20
C VAL A 469 -26.40 -0.54 13.36
N ALA A 470 -25.53 0.39 13.77
CA ALA A 470 -25.88 1.81 13.87
C ALA A 470 -26.35 2.37 12.50
N SER A 471 -25.62 2.12 11.42
CA SER A 471 -26.00 2.54 10.07
C SER A 471 -27.31 1.90 9.59
N LEU A 472 -27.50 0.59 9.82
CA LEU A 472 -28.71 -0.14 9.46
C LEU A 472 -29.96 0.41 10.18
N THR A 473 -29.85 0.82 11.45
CA THR A 473 -30.97 1.47 12.13
C THR A 473 -31.37 2.79 11.45
N GLY A 474 -30.40 3.57 10.95
CA GLY A 474 -30.66 4.81 10.20
C GLY A 474 -31.36 4.54 8.86
N VAL A 475 -30.89 3.54 8.11
CA VAL A 475 -31.53 3.10 6.85
C VAL A 475 -32.96 2.64 7.10
N TRP A 476 -33.17 1.81 8.13
CA TRP A 476 -34.50 1.32 8.50
C TRP A 476 -35.47 2.46 8.85
N LEU A 477 -35.05 3.41 9.67
CA LEU A 477 -35.88 4.58 10.03
C LEU A 477 -36.26 5.40 8.79
N SER A 478 -35.31 5.57 7.87
CA SER A 478 -35.50 6.28 6.62
C SER A 478 -36.49 5.57 5.69
N PHE A 479 -36.36 4.25 5.55
CA PHE A 479 -37.30 3.42 4.79
C PHE A 479 -38.73 3.51 5.36
N VAL A 480 -38.88 3.39 6.68
CA VAL A 480 -40.18 3.52 7.36
C VAL A 480 -40.80 4.90 7.14
N TYR A 481 -39.98 5.96 7.17
CA TYR A 481 -40.42 7.32 6.89
C TYR A 481 -40.89 7.49 5.43
N LEU A 482 -40.11 7.02 4.45
CA LEU A 482 -40.44 7.09 3.03
C LEU A 482 -41.73 6.33 2.72
N LYS A 483 -41.88 5.09 3.24
CA LYS A 483 -43.10 4.28 3.08
C LYS A 483 -44.35 5.01 3.60
N ARG A 484 -44.26 5.68 4.76
CA ARG A 484 -45.37 6.48 5.32
C ARG A 484 -45.69 7.70 4.47
N SER A 485 -44.67 8.40 3.99
CA SER A 485 -44.82 9.59 3.14
C SER A 485 -45.49 9.25 1.81
N VAL A 486 -45.06 8.16 1.14
CA VAL A 486 -45.68 7.66 -0.10
C VAL A 486 -47.14 7.26 0.14
N LYS A 487 -47.45 6.54 1.23
CA LYS A 487 -48.83 6.18 1.57
C LYS A 487 -49.71 7.41 1.82
N LYS A 488 -49.17 8.46 2.45
CA LYS A 488 -49.88 9.72 2.68
C LYS A 488 -50.11 10.49 1.38
N TYR A 489 -49.15 10.48 0.45
CA TYR A 489 -49.30 11.10 -0.87
C TYR A 489 -50.33 10.37 -1.74
N ARG A 490 -50.31 9.02 -1.76
CA ARG A 490 -51.30 8.18 -2.47
C ARG A 490 -52.72 8.22 -1.90
N LYS A 491 -52.90 8.77 -0.69
CA LYS A 491 -54.22 9.02 -0.08
C LYS A 491 -54.73 10.46 -0.32
N LYS A 492 -53.85 11.34 -0.82
CA LYS A 492 -54.17 12.74 -1.13
C LYS A 492 -54.42 12.98 -2.62
N LYS A 493 -53.86 12.13 -3.47
CA LYS A 493 -54.45 11.80 -4.78
C LYS A 493 -55.58 10.82 -4.54
#